data_AF-A0A4R0NRE7-F1
#
_entry.id   AF-A0A4R0NRE7-F1
#
_cell.length_a   1.000
_cell.length_b   1.000
_cell.length_c   1.000
_cell.angle_alpha   90.00
_cell.angle_beta   90.00
_cell.angle_gamma   90.00
#
_symmetry.space_group_name_H-M   'P 1'
#
loop_
_entity.id
_entity.type
_entity.pdbx_description
1 polymer ?
#
loop_
_entity_poly.entity_id
_entity_poly.type
_entity_poly.pdbx_seq_one_letter_code
_entity_poly.pdbx_strand_id
1 'polypeptide(L)'
;MNLHKLIPYAVFLMLGITLISSCKKDDKNYPPIPDAVYIIAKLNTGPSPTASTAIGNTATGKVSVSPASARVYVNTLKTFDVTIQYTLSGTAADGVNYNAPAQKSVTIPAGQYFAAINIPVINTPLIGGNKTIIITLSSASNNTELGLGVDKNYKIFTYTLTN
;
A
#
# COMPACT_ATOMS: atom_id res chain seq x y z
N MET A 1 34.59 41.24 -51.47
CA MET A 1 34.78 41.72 -50.09
C MET A 1 34.82 40.52 -49.17
N ASN A 2 36.02 40.25 -48.63
CA ASN A 2 36.39 39.33 -47.55
C ASN A 2 35.99 37.85 -47.59
N LEU A 3 36.74 36.90 -47.04
CA LEU A 3 38.18 36.67 -46.82
C LEU A 3 38.24 35.32 -46.04
N HIS A 4 39.12 34.40 -46.44
CA HIS A 4 39.81 33.39 -45.60
C HIS A 4 39.02 32.24 -44.90
N LYS A 5 39.29 30.97 -45.25
CA LYS A 5 40.30 30.01 -44.68
C LYS A 5 39.61 29.01 -43.72
N LEU A 6 39.49 27.72 -44.08
CA LEU A 6 40.45 26.59 -43.89
C LEU A 6 40.37 25.90 -42.50
N ILE A 7 39.81 24.67 -42.53
CA ILE A 7 40.14 23.38 -41.83
C ILE A 7 39.96 23.19 -40.29
N PRO A 8 39.83 21.94 -39.78
CA PRO A 8 38.96 21.56 -38.67
C PRO A 8 39.73 21.30 -37.37
N TYR A 9 39.10 21.43 -36.21
CA TYR A 9 39.68 20.90 -34.96
C TYR A 9 38.59 20.32 -34.06
N ALA A 10 38.78 19.04 -33.76
CA ALA A 10 38.08 18.32 -32.72
C ALA A 10 38.33 18.98 -31.36
N VAL A 11 37.26 19.26 -30.63
CA VAL A 11 37.31 19.48 -29.18
C VAL A 11 36.18 18.65 -28.58
N PHE A 12 36.52 17.43 -28.16
CA PHE A 12 35.64 16.58 -27.36
C PHE A 12 35.73 17.09 -25.92
N LEU A 13 34.81 17.99 -25.55
CA LEU A 13 34.69 18.49 -24.17
C LEU A 13 34.01 17.42 -23.31
N MET A 14 34.80 16.51 -22.77
CA MET A 14 34.42 15.66 -21.63
C MET A 14 34.61 16.48 -20.35
N LEU A 15 33.52 17.00 -19.78
CA LEU A 15 33.49 17.32 -18.35
C LEU A 15 32.05 17.29 -17.81
N GLY A 16 31.78 16.29 -16.96
CA GLY A 16 30.77 16.40 -15.90
C GLY A 16 29.38 15.90 -16.22
N ILE A 17 29.23 14.62 -16.63
CA ILE A 17 27.98 13.89 -16.37
C ILE A 17 27.81 13.83 -14.85
N THR A 18 26.87 14.59 -14.32
CA THR A 18 26.35 14.40 -12.98
C THR A 18 25.83 12.96 -12.89
N LEU A 19 26.31 12.23 -11.88
CA LEU A 19 26.00 10.84 -11.61
C LEU A 19 24.48 10.60 -11.70
N ILE A 20 24.02 10.00 -12.78
CA ILE A 20 22.77 9.25 -12.74
C ILE A 20 23.05 8.09 -11.80
N SER A 21 22.56 8.18 -10.55
CA SER A 21 22.54 7.05 -9.64
C SER A 21 21.81 5.93 -10.38
N SER A 22 22.57 4.91 -10.77
CA SER A 22 22.07 3.82 -11.59
C SER A 22 21.14 3.00 -10.72
N CYS A 23 19.82 3.05 -10.96
CA CYS A 23 18.84 2.23 -10.24
C CYS A 23 18.91 0.73 -10.58
N LYS A 24 20.06 0.26 -11.10
CA LYS A 24 20.25 -1.15 -11.44
C LYS A 24 20.44 -1.92 -10.14
N LYS A 25 19.68 -3.02 -10.01
CA LYS A 25 19.72 -3.95 -8.88
C LYS A 25 21.14 -4.46 -8.55
N ASP A 26 22.03 -4.45 -9.55
CA ASP A 26 23.41 -4.93 -9.45
C ASP A 26 24.44 -3.84 -9.12
N ASP A 27 24.00 -2.58 -8.86
CA ASP A 27 24.88 -1.53 -8.34
C ASP A 27 25.17 -1.78 -6.85
N LYS A 28 26.43 -1.61 -6.45
CA LYS A 28 26.89 -1.78 -5.06
C LYS A 28 26.20 -0.81 -4.09
N ASN A 29 25.67 0.30 -4.61
CA ASN A 29 24.94 1.30 -3.85
C ASN A 29 23.41 1.14 -3.90
N TYR A 30 22.89 0.05 -4.47
CA TYR A 30 21.45 -0.22 -4.43
C TYR A 30 21.03 -0.52 -2.99
N PRO A 31 20.20 0.33 -2.34
CA PRO A 31 19.81 0.07 -0.96
C PRO A 31 18.96 -1.22 -0.91
N PRO A 32 19.16 -2.07 0.12
CA PRO A 32 18.31 -3.23 0.30
C PRO A 32 16.85 -2.77 0.41
N ILE A 33 15.95 -3.44 -0.31
CA ILE A 33 14.52 -3.15 -0.22
C ILE A 33 14.10 -3.51 1.21
N PRO A 34 13.57 -2.57 2.00
CA PRO A 34 13.19 -2.85 3.37
C PRO A 34 12.05 -3.87 3.39
N ASP A 35 12.09 -4.75 4.40
CA ASP A 35 10.97 -5.62 4.70
C ASP A 35 9.80 -4.80 5.19
N ALA A 36 8.66 -4.92 4.51
CA ALA A 36 7.51 -4.07 4.77
C ALA A 36 6.19 -4.83 4.71
N VAL A 37 5.25 -4.40 5.56
CA VAL A 37 3.83 -4.73 5.46
C VAL A 37 3.01 -3.53 5.01
N TYR A 38 1.95 -3.79 4.26
CA TYR A 38 1.09 -2.73 3.76
C TYR A 38 -0.35 -3.19 3.60
N ILE A 39 -1.29 -2.25 3.67
CA ILE A 39 -2.73 -2.53 3.64
C ILE A 39 -3.39 -1.89 2.43
N ILE A 40 -4.15 -2.71 1.70
CA ILE A 40 -4.85 -2.30 0.47
C ILE A 40 -6.22 -2.98 0.37
N ALA A 41 -7.02 -2.54 -0.59
CA ALA A 41 -8.25 -3.22 -0.96
C ALA A 41 -7.96 -4.65 -1.45
N LYS A 42 -8.97 -5.51 -1.35
CA LYS A 42 -8.92 -6.80 -2.04
C LYS A 42 -8.79 -6.58 -3.55
N LEU A 43 -7.63 -6.93 -4.10
CA LEU A 43 -7.41 -6.90 -5.55
C LEU A 43 -8.14 -8.07 -6.21
N ASN A 44 -8.85 -7.78 -7.29
CA ASN A 44 -9.27 -8.79 -8.25
C ASN A 44 -8.07 -9.13 -9.11
N THR A 45 -7.54 -10.34 -9.02
CA THR A 45 -6.38 -10.79 -9.82
C THR A 45 -6.83 -11.81 -10.86
N GLY A 46 -6.17 -11.84 -12.03
CA GLY A 46 -6.44 -12.80 -13.10
C GLY A 46 -6.69 -12.12 -14.46
N PRO A 47 -7.01 -12.88 -15.51
CA PRO A 47 -7.23 -12.34 -16.86
C PRO A 47 -8.61 -11.68 -17.06
N SER A 48 -9.33 -11.37 -15.98
CA SER A 48 -10.66 -10.76 -16.05
C SER A 48 -10.57 -9.29 -16.47
N PRO A 49 -11.54 -8.74 -17.24
CA PRO A 49 -11.69 -7.30 -17.44
C PRO A 49 -11.84 -6.51 -16.13
N THR A 50 -12.25 -7.18 -15.04
CA THR A 50 -12.37 -6.59 -13.70
C THR A 50 -11.12 -6.74 -12.84
N ALA A 51 -10.01 -7.25 -13.42
CA ALA A 51 -8.74 -7.33 -12.73
C ALA A 51 -8.22 -5.93 -12.37
N SER A 52 -7.65 -5.81 -11.18
CA SER A 52 -7.18 -4.53 -10.67
C SER A 52 -5.88 -4.12 -11.38
N THR A 53 -5.90 -2.96 -12.03
CA THR A 53 -4.71 -2.33 -12.61
C THR A 53 -4.03 -1.35 -11.64
N ALA A 54 -4.68 -1.06 -10.50
CA ALA A 54 -4.19 -0.15 -9.48
C ALA A 54 -4.11 -0.84 -8.11
N ILE A 55 -3.20 -0.35 -7.28
CA ILE A 55 -3.12 -0.65 -5.86
C ILE A 55 -3.85 0.46 -5.13
N GLY A 56 -5.04 0.18 -4.60
CA GLY A 56 -5.86 1.16 -3.86
C GLY A 56 -5.84 0.89 -2.36
N ASN A 57 -5.58 1.91 -1.55
CA ASN A 57 -5.74 1.86 -0.10
C ASN A 57 -7.13 2.36 0.35
N THR A 58 -8.12 2.30 -0.54
CA THR A 58 -9.51 2.63 -0.24
C THR A 58 -10.45 1.60 -0.83
N ALA A 59 -11.62 1.44 -0.21
CA ALA A 59 -12.72 0.68 -0.78
C ALA A 59 -14.06 1.30 -0.36
N THR A 60 -15.12 0.96 -1.08
CA THR A 60 -16.48 1.40 -0.79
C THR A 60 -17.40 0.19 -0.86
N GLY A 61 -18.38 0.13 0.04
CA GLY A 61 -19.40 -0.91 0.02
C GLY A 61 -20.68 -0.48 0.71
N LYS A 62 -21.78 -1.10 0.30
CA LYS A 62 -23.08 -0.87 0.93
C LYS A 62 -23.12 -1.49 2.32
N VAL A 63 -23.90 -0.89 3.22
CA VAL A 63 -24.20 -1.46 4.54
C VAL A 63 -24.87 -2.84 4.49
N SER A 64 -25.48 -3.18 3.34
CA SER A 64 -26.04 -4.51 3.08
C SER A 64 -24.99 -5.56 2.69
N VAL A 65 -23.71 -5.18 2.54
CA VAL A 65 -22.60 -6.08 2.18
C VAL A 65 -21.64 -6.15 3.34
N SER A 66 -21.46 -7.35 3.89
CA SER A 66 -20.60 -7.61 5.04
C SER A 66 -19.69 -8.82 4.77
N PRO A 67 -18.41 -8.80 5.20
CA PRO A 67 -17.74 -7.73 5.96
C PRO A 67 -17.14 -6.64 5.07
N ALA A 68 -16.85 -5.48 5.67
CA ALA A 68 -15.89 -4.54 5.13
C ALA A 68 -14.49 -5.17 5.20
N SER A 69 -13.85 -5.37 4.05
CA SER A 69 -12.63 -6.18 3.95
C SER A 69 -11.45 -5.38 3.42
N ALA A 70 -10.31 -5.51 4.10
CA ALA A 70 -9.00 -5.07 3.65
C ALA A 70 -8.02 -6.25 3.67
N ARG A 71 -6.92 -6.15 2.93
CA ARG A 71 -5.84 -7.14 2.95
C ARG A 71 -4.54 -6.49 3.35
N VAL A 72 -3.86 -7.10 4.31
CA VAL A 72 -2.50 -6.75 4.71
C VAL A 72 -1.56 -7.70 4.00
N TYR A 73 -0.54 -7.16 3.34
CA TYR A 73 0.44 -7.88 2.54
C TYR A 73 1.84 -7.73 3.13
N VAL A 74 2.69 -8.72 2.91
CA VAL A 74 4.15 -8.57 2.95
C VAL A 74 4.68 -8.29 1.55
N ASN A 75 5.70 -7.45 1.42
CA ASN A 75 6.35 -7.17 0.12
C ASN A 75 7.28 -8.31 -0.34
N THR A 76 7.74 -9.16 0.58
CA THR A 76 8.56 -10.35 0.32
C THR A 76 7.99 -11.54 1.09
N LEU A 77 8.02 -12.73 0.48
CA LEU A 77 7.49 -13.94 1.11
C LEU A 77 8.32 -14.30 2.35
N LYS A 78 7.63 -14.65 3.44
CA LYS A 78 8.27 -14.97 4.73
C LYS A 78 8.18 -16.47 5.03
N THR A 79 9.19 -17.00 5.73
CA THR A 79 9.21 -18.38 6.25
C THR A 79 8.74 -18.46 7.70
N PHE A 80 8.25 -17.35 8.26
CA PHE A 80 7.75 -17.20 9.61
C PHE A 80 6.49 -16.34 9.59
N ASP A 81 5.71 -16.42 10.66
CA ASP A 81 4.50 -15.62 10.83
C ASP A 81 4.85 -14.15 11.08
N VAL A 82 4.08 -13.25 10.45
CA VAL A 82 4.14 -11.80 10.72
C VAL A 82 2.84 -11.38 11.39
N THR A 83 2.92 -10.91 12.63
CA THR A 83 1.76 -10.37 13.35
C THR A 83 1.76 -8.85 13.28
N ILE A 84 0.63 -8.28 12.90
CA ILE A 84 0.44 -6.85 12.67
C ILE A 84 -0.67 -6.36 13.60
N GLN A 85 -0.37 -5.33 14.40
CA GLN A 85 -1.36 -4.60 15.18
C GLN A 85 -1.95 -3.46 14.36
N TYR A 86 -3.21 -3.15 14.58
CA TYR A 86 -3.88 -2.03 13.93
C TYR A 86 -4.82 -1.26 14.87
N THR A 87 -5.28 -0.10 14.45
CA THR A 87 -6.31 0.69 15.12
C THR A 87 -7.46 1.00 14.15
N LEU A 88 -8.64 1.29 14.71
CA LEU A 88 -9.82 1.72 13.96
C LEU A 88 -10.18 3.17 14.32
N SER A 89 -10.49 3.98 13.33
CA SER A 89 -11.02 5.34 13.47
C SER A 89 -11.97 5.66 12.31
N GLY A 90 -12.34 6.94 12.12
CA GLY A 90 -13.23 7.40 11.06
C GLY A 90 -14.56 7.93 11.60
N THR A 91 -15.56 8.04 10.74
CA THR A 91 -16.88 8.58 11.09
C THR A 91 -17.93 7.51 11.39
N ALA A 92 -17.66 6.24 11.04
CA ALA A 92 -18.50 5.11 11.42
C ALA A 92 -18.31 4.77 12.90
N ALA A 93 -19.40 4.50 13.61
CA ALA A 93 -19.37 4.16 15.03
C ALA A 93 -19.45 2.63 15.26
N ASP A 94 -18.60 2.13 16.16
CA ASP A 94 -18.67 0.75 16.65
C ASP A 94 -19.98 0.50 17.41
N GLY A 95 -20.58 -0.67 17.21
CA GLY A 95 -21.90 -1.04 17.73
C GLY A 95 -23.07 -0.41 16.98
N VAL A 96 -22.84 0.53 16.04
CA VAL A 96 -23.90 1.21 15.26
C VAL A 96 -23.78 0.91 13.76
N ASN A 97 -22.59 1.11 13.19
CA ASN A 97 -22.32 0.90 11.77
C ASN A 97 -21.49 -0.36 11.50
N TYR A 98 -20.71 -0.81 12.47
CA TYR A 98 -19.92 -2.03 12.39
C TYR A 98 -19.70 -2.63 13.79
N ASN A 99 -19.28 -3.89 13.86
CA ASN A 99 -18.79 -4.50 15.10
C ASN A 99 -17.26 -4.58 15.06
N ALA A 100 -16.61 -3.87 15.95
CA ALA A 100 -15.17 -3.94 16.15
C ALA A 100 -14.74 -5.37 16.51
N PRO A 101 -13.73 -5.95 15.81
CA PRO A 101 -13.06 -7.15 16.32
C PRO A 101 -12.48 -6.89 17.72
N ALA A 102 -12.65 -7.84 18.65
CA ALA A 102 -12.15 -7.71 20.02
C ALA A 102 -10.62 -7.56 20.07
N GLN A 103 -9.92 -8.28 19.19
CA GLN A 103 -8.48 -8.14 18.99
C GLN A 103 -8.21 -7.34 17.73
N LYS A 104 -7.37 -6.31 17.85
CA LYS A 104 -6.91 -5.49 16.72
C LYS A 104 -5.57 -5.97 16.19
N SER A 105 -5.52 -7.25 15.84
CA SER A 105 -4.35 -7.93 15.31
C SER A 105 -4.72 -8.76 14.09
N VAL A 106 -3.78 -8.91 13.15
CA VAL A 106 -3.86 -9.85 12.03
C VAL A 106 -2.52 -10.52 11.86
N THR A 107 -2.53 -11.84 11.60
CA THR A 107 -1.31 -12.61 11.36
C THR A 107 -1.29 -13.08 9.92
N ILE A 108 -0.19 -12.78 9.22
CA ILE A 108 0.14 -13.36 7.92
C ILE A 108 0.96 -14.63 8.20
N PRO A 109 0.43 -15.83 7.92
CA PRO A 109 1.16 -17.06 8.17
C PRO A 109 2.41 -17.18 7.30
N ALA A 110 3.40 -17.93 7.77
CA ALA A 110 4.54 -18.35 6.98
C ALA A 110 4.11 -18.93 5.62
N GLY A 111 4.81 -18.55 4.56
CA GLY A 111 4.51 -18.98 3.19
C GLY A 111 3.28 -18.31 2.56
N GLN A 112 2.63 -17.35 3.23
CA GLN A 112 1.56 -16.54 2.67
C GLN A 112 2.01 -15.10 2.42
N TYR A 113 1.46 -14.49 1.36
CA TYR A 113 1.71 -13.08 1.06
C TYR A 113 0.79 -12.13 1.78
N PHE A 114 -0.37 -12.58 2.24
CA PHE A 114 -1.37 -11.71 2.82
C PHE A 114 -2.26 -12.40 3.84
N ALA A 115 -2.92 -11.58 4.65
CA ALA A 115 -4.05 -11.94 5.48
C ALA A 115 -5.14 -10.87 5.36
N ALA A 116 -6.39 -11.25 5.58
CA ALA A 116 -7.53 -10.33 5.51
C ALA A 116 -7.85 -9.75 6.89
N ILE A 117 -8.14 -8.45 6.94
CA ILE A 117 -8.86 -7.82 8.04
C ILE A 117 -10.32 -7.71 7.61
N ASN A 118 -11.21 -8.37 8.34
CA ASN A 118 -12.64 -8.38 8.07
C ASN A 118 -13.36 -7.70 9.25
N ILE A 119 -14.07 -6.62 8.95
CA ILE A 119 -14.85 -5.86 9.93
C ILE A 119 -16.34 -6.11 9.61
N PRO A 120 -17.08 -6.83 10.49
CA PRO A 120 -18.51 -7.05 10.30
C PRO A 120 -19.27 -5.72 10.24
N VAL A 121 -19.97 -5.49 9.13
CA VAL A 121 -20.81 -4.31 8.92
C VAL A 121 -22.20 -4.59 9.46
N ILE A 122 -22.78 -3.59 10.14
CA ILE A 122 -24.16 -3.63 10.61
C ILE A 122 -25.02 -2.99 9.52
N ASN A 123 -26.03 -3.72 9.03
CA ASN A 123 -26.93 -3.23 7.99
C ASN A 123 -27.97 -2.26 8.58
N THR A 124 -27.56 -1.01 8.78
CA THR A 124 -28.41 0.09 9.28
C THR A 124 -28.33 1.30 8.35
N PRO A 125 -29.39 2.14 8.30
CA PRO A 125 -29.35 3.40 7.57
C PRO A 125 -28.22 4.31 8.04
N LEU A 126 -27.48 4.90 7.10
CA LEU A 126 -26.42 5.86 7.40
C LEU A 126 -26.99 7.28 7.53
N ILE A 127 -27.23 7.72 8.76
CA ILE A 127 -27.72 9.07 9.06
C ILE A 127 -26.61 10.11 8.85
N GLY A 128 -26.92 11.16 8.09
CA GLY A 128 -25.95 12.21 7.75
C GLY A 128 -24.95 11.79 6.66
N GLY A 129 -25.33 10.82 5.81
CA GLY A 129 -24.55 10.39 4.65
C GLY A 129 -23.54 9.28 4.96
N ASN A 130 -22.64 9.05 4.00
CA ASN A 130 -21.65 7.98 4.05
C ASN A 130 -20.80 8.02 5.32
N LYS A 131 -20.38 6.85 5.80
CA LYS A 131 -19.53 6.71 6.99
C LYS A 131 -18.23 6.02 6.64
N THR A 132 -17.15 6.35 7.34
CA THR A 132 -15.83 5.76 7.07
C THR A 132 -15.32 4.94 8.22
N ILE A 133 -14.71 3.81 7.90
CA ILE A 133 -13.87 3.02 8.80
C ILE A 133 -12.43 3.17 8.29
N ILE A 134 -11.55 3.72 9.12
CA ILE A 134 -10.14 3.90 8.81
C ILE A 134 -9.34 2.88 9.62
N ILE A 135 -8.62 1.99 8.93
CA ILE A 135 -7.70 1.03 9.51
C ILE A 135 -6.29 1.60 9.41
N THR A 136 -5.60 1.75 10.54
CA THR A 136 -4.19 2.17 10.57
C THR A 136 -3.34 1.05 11.16
N LEU A 137 -2.35 0.56 10.42
CA LEU A 137 -1.35 -0.37 10.96
C LEU A 137 -0.49 0.39 11.98
N SER A 138 -0.31 -0.18 13.17
CA SER A 138 0.39 0.47 14.30
C SER A 138 1.71 -0.19 14.66
N SER A 139 1.85 -1.50 14.46
CA SER A 139 3.12 -2.22 14.58
C SER A 139 3.11 -3.53 13.81
N ALA A 140 4.28 -4.05 13.48
CA ALA A 140 4.46 -5.38 12.92
C ALA A 140 5.64 -6.09 13.62
N SER A 141 5.56 -7.41 13.74
CA SER A 141 6.62 -8.23 14.34
C SER A 141 7.86 -8.32 13.44
N ASN A 142 8.92 -8.93 13.97
CA ASN A 142 10.14 -9.27 13.21
C ASN A 142 10.85 -8.05 12.58
N ASN A 143 10.75 -6.87 13.22
CA ASN A 143 11.29 -5.59 12.71
C ASN A 143 10.81 -5.23 11.31
N THR A 144 9.59 -5.63 10.96
CA THR A 144 9.00 -5.34 9.64
C THR A 144 8.46 -3.90 9.62
N GLU A 145 8.79 -3.14 8.58
CA GLU A 145 8.34 -1.77 8.44
C GLU A 145 6.85 -1.67 8.06
N LEU A 146 6.21 -0.55 8.39
CA LEU A 146 4.82 -0.28 8.02
C LEU A 146 4.73 0.63 6.80
N GLY A 147 3.89 0.26 5.84
CA GLY A 147 3.59 1.01 4.63
C GLY A 147 4.54 0.71 3.46
N LEU A 148 4.20 1.26 2.29
CA LEU A 148 5.02 1.22 1.08
C LEU A 148 5.41 2.63 0.64
N GLY A 149 6.54 2.70 -0.07
CA GLY A 149 7.09 3.94 -0.61
C GLY A 149 7.74 4.81 0.45
N VAL A 150 8.33 5.93 0.00
CA VAL A 150 8.99 6.90 0.87
C VAL A 150 8.02 7.51 1.91
N ASP A 151 6.75 7.72 1.52
CA ASP A 151 5.73 8.34 2.38
C ASP A 151 5.11 7.35 3.39
N LYS A 152 5.30 6.04 3.17
CA LYS A 152 4.70 4.96 3.96
C LYS A 152 3.18 5.10 4.14
N ASN A 153 2.49 5.63 3.12
CA ASN A 153 1.05 5.93 3.22
C ASN A 153 0.18 4.67 3.13
N TYR A 154 0.67 3.59 2.52
CA TYR A 154 0.02 2.29 2.51
C TYR A 154 0.03 1.54 3.87
N LYS A 155 0.15 2.29 4.98
CA LYS A 155 -0.14 1.82 6.35
C LYS A 155 -1.56 2.20 6.79
N ILE A 156 -2.26 3.04 6.03
CA ILE A 156 -3.62 3.51 6.28
C ILE A 156 -4.53 3.02 5.15
N PHE A 157 -5.68 2.46 5.52
CA PHE A 157 -6.72 2.05 4.61
C PHE A 157 -8.07 2.65 5.02
N THR A 158 -8.82 3.18 4.05
CA THR A 158 -10.15 3.78 4.31
C THR A 158 -11.24 2.98 3.61
N TYR A 159 -12.17 2.43 4.38
CA TYR A 159 -13.40 1.83 3.88
C TYR A 159 -14.56 2.81 4.02
N THR A 160 -15.31 3.07 2.95
CA THR A 160 -16.49 3.93 2.96
C THR A 160 -17.75 3.08 2.90
N LEU A 161 -18.59 3.20 3.93
CA LEU A 161 -19.94 2.64 3.98
C LEU A 161 -20.91 3.58 3.25
N THR A 162 -21.76 2.99 2.41
CA THR A 162 -22.88 3.66 1.74
C THR A 162 -24.20 2.95 2.06
N ASN A 163 -25.33 3.62 1.84
CA ASN A 163 -26.62 2.93 1.79
C ASN A 163 -26.73 2.01 0.55
#